data_AF-A0A7W6C420-F1
#
_entry.id   AF-A0A7W6C420-F1
#
_cell.length_a   1.000
_cell.length_b   1.000
_cell.length_c   1.000
_cell.angle_alpha   90.00
_cell.angle_beta   90.00
_cell.angle_gamma   90.00
#
_symmetry.space_group_name_H-M   'P 1'
#
loop_
_entity.id
_entity.type
_entity.pdbx_description
1 polymer ?
#
loop_
_entity_poly.entity_id
_entity_poly.type
_entity_poly.pdbx_seq_one_letter_code
_entity_poly.pdbx_strand_id
1 'polypeptide(L)'
;MKTISLVRLSVPLALSLLATPGLAQETGLPTGLWQVRLFTPIPTPELKNDEQVFQICYNEAAAKAHMNPVLPKAQASKCDLDFTDMGDLAYDASCKDGDHRLRISKAAEGLWRGTYRFVGKAPDTMLEPAVELKKIADTCQ
;
A
#
# COMPACT_ATOMS: atom_id res chain seq x y z
N MET A 1 -6.69 30.38 70.69
CA MET A 1 -5.50 29.61 70.23
C MET A 1 -5.85 28.14 70.45
N LYS A 2 -5.88 27.19 69.51
CA LYS A 2 -5.26 27.03 68.18
C LYS A 2 -6.32 26.54 67.18
N THR A 3 -6.29 27.13 65.98
CA THR A 3 -6.89 26.66 64.74
C THR A 3 -6.11 25.44 64.22
N ILE A 4 -6.79 24.40 63.72
CA ILE A 4 -6.18 23.42 62.82
C ILE A 4 -7.14 23.20 61.65
N SER A 5 -6.61 23.52 60.47
CA SER A 5 -7.25 23.45 59.15
C SER A 5 -7.19 22.05 58.54
N LEU A 6 -8.18 21.82 57.68
CA LEU A 6 -8.37 20.85 56.58
C LEU A 6 -7.17 19.96 56.17
N VAL A 7 -7.49 18.71 55.79
CA VAL A 7 -7.40 18.27 54.37
C VAL A 7 -8.51 17.24 54.10
N ARG A 8 -9.44 17.60 53.20
CA ARG A 8 -10.33 16.62 52.55
C ARG A 8 -9.47 15.83 51.55
N LEU A 9 -9.29 14.52 51.74
CA LEU A 9 -8.73 13.65 50.70
C LEU A 9 -9.77 13.49 49.58
N SER A 10 -9.61 14.24 48.50
CA SER A 10 -10.25 13.96 47.22
C SER A 10 -9.43 12.89 46.48
N VAL A 11 -9.96 11.67 46.42
CA VAL A 11 -9.44 10.60 45.56
C VAL A 11 -9.71 11.01 44.10
N PRO A 12 -8.70 11.13 43.23
CA PRO A 12 -8.98 11.30 41.81
C PRO A 12 -9.46 9.95 41.27
N LEU A 13 -10.72 9.90 40.86
CA LEU A 13 -11.25 8.81 40.05
C LEU A 13 -10.47 8.86 38.72
N ALA A 14 -9.49 7.97 38.56
CA ALA A 14 -8.78 7.80 37.30
C ALA A 14 -9.79 7.33 36.25
N LEU A 15 -10.33 8.28 35.48
CA LEU A 15 -11.08 8.01 34.28
C LEU A 15 -10.11 7.35 33.32
N SER A 16 -10.10 6.02 33.32
CA SER A 16 -9.40 5.23 32.34
C SER A 16 -10.07 5.57 31.01
N LEU A 17 -9.39 6.39 30.20
CA LEU A 17 -9.69 6.56 28.79
C LEU A 17 -9.72 5.16 28.19
N LEU A 18 -10.92 4.61 28.04
CA LEU A 18 -11.16 3.49 27.17
C LEU A 18 -10.72 3.98 25.80
N ALA A 19 -9.52 3.55 25.39
CA ALA A 19 -9.06 3.69 24.03
C ALA A 19 -10.20 3.18 23.16
N THR A 20 -10.81 4.08 22.39
CA THR A 20 -11.72 3.70 21.32
C THR A 20 -11.01 2.64 20.51
N PRO A 21 -11.65 1.48 20.23
CA PRO A 21 -11.06 0.53 19.31
C PRO A 21 -10.83 1.32 18.03
N GLY A 22 -9.55 1.47 17.66
CA GLY A 22 -9.17 2.06 16.39
C GLY A 22 -9.97 1.31 15.34
N LEU A 23 -10.86 2.03 14.66
CA LEU A 23 -11.56 1.53 13.49
C LEU A 23 -10.52 0.82 12.64
N ALA A 24 -10.80 -0.44 12.32
CA ALA A 24 -9.96 -1.27 11.45
C ALA A 24 -9.46 -0.39 10.31
N GLN A 25 -8.15 -0.16 10.30
CA GLN A 25 -7.47 0.64 9.30
C GLN A 25 -7.92 0.11 7.95
N GLU A 26 -8.57 0.95 7.13
CA GLU A 26 -8.95 0.54 5.76
C GLU A 26 -7.69 0.02 5.08
N THR A 27 -7.62 -1.29 4.92
CA THR A 27 -6.43 -1.99 4.46
C THR A 27 -6.31 -1.75 2.96
N GLY A 28 -5.40 -0.89 2.51
CA GLY A 28 -5.27 -0.61 1.08
C GLY A 28 -4.58 0.70 0.75
N LEU A 29 -4.42 0.95 -0.55
CA LEU A 29 -3.98 2.24 -1.06
C LEU A 29 -5.15 3.25 -0.93
N PRO A 30 -4.93 4.48 -0.43
CA PRO A 30 -6.02 5.46 -0.34
C PRO A 30 -6.52 5.88 -1.74
N THR A 31 -7.80 6.26 -1.83
CA THR A 31 -8.37 6.73 -3.10
C THR A 31 -7.68 8.00 -3.58
N GLY A 32 -7.61 8.17 -4.90
CA GLY A 32 -7.07 9.36 -5.54
C GLY A 32 -6.47 9.09 -6.92
N LEU A 33 -5.83 10.12 -7.47
CA LEU A 33 -5.01 10.01 -8.66
C LEU A 33 -3.57 9.67 -8.26
N TRP A 34 -3.03 8.62 -8.86
CA TRP A 34 -1.72 8.09 -8.55
C TRP A 34 -0.83 8.08 -9.77
N GLN A 35 0.42 8.48 -9.60
CA GLN A 35 1.50 8.23 -10.53
C GLN A 35 2.21 6.94 -10.13
N VAL A 36 2.33 6.02 -11.08
CA VAL A 36 3.07 4.77 -10.96
C VAL A 36 4.38 4.92 -11.73
N ARG A 37 5.49 4.55 -11.10
CA ARG A 37 6.81 4.48 -11.74
C ARG A 37 7.37 3.08 -11.55
N LEU A 38 7.73 2.42 -12.66
CA LEU A 38 8.37 1.12 -12.68
C LEU A 38 9.80 1.28 -13.18
N PHE A 39 10.77 0.74 -12.44
CA PHE A 39 12.18 0.79 -12.78
C PHE A 39 12.71 -0.63 -13.00
N THR A 40 13.02 -0.97 -14.25
CA THR A 40 13.65 -2.26 -14.58
C THR A 40 15.12 -2.01 -14.92
N PRO A 41 16.08 -2.53 -14.14
CA PRO A 41 17.48 -2.42 -14.51
C PRO A 41 17.75 -3.24 -15.78
N ILE A 42 18.40 -2.64 -16.78
CA ILE A 42 18.84 -3.34 -17.98
C ILE A 42 20.24 -3.90 -17.71
N PRO A 43 20.44 -5.23 -17.74
CA PRO A 43 21.74 -5.85 -17.48
C PRO A 43 22.67 -5.67 -18.69
N THR A 44 23.27 -4.49 -18.84
CA THR A 44 24.33 -4.19 -19.81
C THR A 44 25.40 -3.30 -19.13
N PRO A 45 26.61 -3.10 -19.71
CA PRO A 45 27.77 -2.55 -19.00
C PRO A 45 27.56 -1.15 -18.38
N GLU A 46 26.51 -0.46 -18.81
CA GLU A 46 26.05 0.81 -18.29
C GLU A 46 24.77 0.54 -17.48
N LEU A 47 24.71 1.01 -16.23
CA LEU A 47 23.53 0.90 -15.37
C LEU A 47 22.41 1.81 -15.91
N LYS A 48 21.73 1.32 -16.96
CA LYS A 48 20.57 1.95 -17.59
C LYS A 48 19.30 1.37 -16.99
N ASN A 49 18.33 2.24 -16.71
CA ASN A 49 17.02 1.84 -16.23
C ASN A 49 16.00 2.02 -17.35
N ASP A 50 15.22 0.97 -17.62
CA ASP A 50 13.95 1.13 -18.34
C ASP A 50 12.91 1.66 -17.34
N GLU A 51 12.49 2.90 -17.53
CA GLU A 51 11.53 3.58 -16.67
C GLU A 51 10.20 3.72 -17.40
N GLN A 52 9.15 3.17 -16.78
CA GLN A 52 7.77 3.37 -17.24
C GLN A 52 7.02 4.20 -16.22
N VAL A 53 6.39 5.26 -16.69
CA VAL A 53 5.62 6.19 -15.86
C VAL A 53 4.21 6.31 -16.42
N PHE A 54 3.21 6.03 -15.59
CA PHE A 54 1.80 6.16 -15.96
C PHE A 54 0.96 6.63 -14.78
N GLN A 55 -0.28 7.02 -15.05
CA GLN A 55 -1.22 7.44 -14.01
C GLN A 55 -2.40 6.48 -13.94
N ILE A 56 -2.90 6.27 -12.72
CA ILE A 56 -4.10 5.49 -12.47
C ILE A 56 -5.06 6.30 -11.59
N CYS A 57 -6.34 6.16 -11.88
CA CYS A 57 -7.40 6.53 -10.94
C CYS A 57 -7.66 5.34 -10.02
N TYR A 58 -7.33 5.49 -8.74
CA TYR A 58 -7.70 4.54 -7.68
C TYR A 58 -8.96 5.05 -6.99
N ASN A 59 -10.12 4.72 -7.55
CA ASN A 59 -11.41 5.15 -7.02
C ASN A 59 -11.93 4.21 -5.93
N GLU A 60 -13.07 4.55 -5.33
CA GLU A 60 -13.69 3.73 -4.28
C GLU A 60 -13.96 2.28 -4.71
N ALA A 61 -14.32 2.06 -5.98
CA ALA A 61 -14.54 0.71 -6.50
C ALA A 61 -13.24 -0.10 -6.52
N ALA A 62 -12.14 0.52 -6.97
CA ALA A 62 -10.82 -0.10 -6.97
C ALA A 62 -10.31 -0.37 -5.55
N ALA A 63 -10.55 0.57 -4.62
CA ALA A 63 -10.20 0.40 -3.21
C ALA A 63 -10.99 -0.74 -2.55
N LYS A 64 -12.32 -0.78 -2.74
CA LYS A 64 -13.19 -1.87 -2.22
C LYS A 64 -12.84 -3.23 -2.80
N ALA A 65 -12.40 -3.27 -4.07
CA ALA A 65 -11.99 -4.49 -4.73
C ALA A 65 -10.50 -4.84 -4.49
N HIS A 66 -9.78 -4.06 -3.68
CA HIS A 66 -8.34 -4.18 -3.45
C HIS A 66 -7.56 -4.40 -4.75
N MET A 67 -7.86 -3.61 -5.79
CA MET A 67 -7.22 -3.77 -7.08
C MET A 67 -5.71 -3.50 -6.98
N ASN A 68 -4.90 -4.33 -7.62
CA ASN A 68 -3.48 -4.08 -7.75
C ASN A 68 -3.26 -2.86 -8.68
N PRO A 69 -2.64 -1.76 -8.19
CA PRO A 69 -2.46 -0.53 -8.96
C PRO A 69 -1.42 -0.64 -10.10
N VAL A 70 -0.56 -1.66 -10.04
CA VAL A 70 0.53 -1.90 -11.01
C VAL A 70 0.11 -2.91 -12.08
N LEU A 71 -0.78 -3.84 -11.73
CA LEU A 71 -1.22 -4.87 -12.67
C LEU A 71 -2.07 -4.22 -13.79
N PRO A 72 -1.75 -4.44 -15.07
CA PRO A 72 -2.55 -3.92 -16.16
C PRO A 72 -4.03 -4.31 -16.03
N LYS A 73 -4.95 -3.34 -16.19
CA LYS A 73 -6.40 -3.56 -16.01
C LYS A 73 -6.96 -4.74 -16.81
N ALA A 74 -6.40 -5.05 -17.98
CA ALA A 74 -6.82 -6.15 -18.83
C ALA A 74 -6.49 -7.55 -18.26
N GLN A 75 -5.54 -7.62 -17.32
CA GLN A 75 -5.11 -8.86 -16.67
C GLN A 75 -5.77 -9.05 -15.30
N ALA A 76 -6.06 -7.96 -14.58
CA ALA A 76 -6.60 -8.00 -13.21
C ALA A 76 -7.91 -8.79 -13.08
N SER A 77 -8.79 -8.74 -14.09
CA SER A 77 -10.07 -9.46 -14.08
C SER A 77 -9.94 -10.97 -14.26
N LYS A 78 -8.73 -11.49 -14.49
CA LYS A 78 -8.47 -12.91 -14.78
C LYS A 78 -7.60 -13.59 -13.73
N CYS A 79 -7.26 -12.91 -12.64
CA CYS A 79 -6.34 -13.44 -11.63
C CYS A 79 -7.06 -13.64 -10.31
N ASP A 80 -6.64 -14.68 -9.59
CA ASP A 80 -7.09 -14.95 -8.21
C ASP A 80 -6.19 -14.18 -7.24
N LEU A 81 -6.78 -13.42 -6.32
CA LEU A 81 -6.07 -12.45 -5.47
C LEU A 81 -6.08 -12.88 -4.00
N ASP A 82 -4.90 -12.93 -3.36
CA ASP A 82 -4.73 -13.19 -1.92
C ASP A 82 -4.20 -11.94 -1.19
N PHE A 83 -4.80 -11.63 -0.04
CA PHE A 83 -4.66 -10.35 0.69
C PHE A 83 -4.40 -10.51 2.20
N THR A 84 -3.63 -11.51 2.61
CA THR A 84 -3.30 -11.68 4.03
C THR A 84 -2.09 -10.81 4.45
N ASP A 85 -2.33 -9.92 5.44
CA ASP A 85 -1.35 -9.18 6.25
C ASP A 85 -0.76 -7.88 5.64
N MET A 86 -1.24 -6.68 6.03
CA MET A 86 -0.86 -5.42 5.35
C MET A 86 -0.51 -4.21 6.23
N GLY A 87 0.51 -4.34 7.07
CA GLY A 87 1.39 -3.20 7.38
C GLY A 87 2.19 -2.74 6.14
N ASP A 88 2.40 -3.68 5.21
CA ASP A 88 2.93 -3.52 3.85
C ASP A 88 1.85 -3.99 2.85
N LEU A 89 1.54 -3.23 1.79
CA LEU A 89 0.56 -3.69 0.81
C LEU A 89 1.14 -4.84 -0.01
N ALA A 90 0.51 -6.01 0.08
CA ALA A 90 0.82 -7.19 -0.70
C ALA A 90 -0.31 -7.48 -1.68
N TYR A 91 0.05 -7.69 -2.95
CA TYR A 91 -0.88 -8.17 -3.97
C TYR A 91 -0.27 -9.38 -4.65
N ASP A 92 -0.87 -10.55 -4.47
CA ASP A 92 -0.53 -11.74 -5.23
C ASP A 92 -1.62 -12.05 -6.24
N ALA A 93 -1.19 -12.41 -7.44
CA ALA A 93 -2.10 -12.72 -8.54
C ALA A 93 -1.49 -13.84 -9.40
N SER A 94 -2.19 -14.97 -9.51
CA SER A 94 -1.87 -16.00 -10.49
C SER A 94 -2.72 -15.81 -11.74
N CYS A 95 -2.04 -15.54 -12.87
CA CYS A 95 -2.65 -15.19 -14.16
C CYS A 95 -2.24 -16.21 -15.25
N LYS A 96 -2.85 -16.11 -16.44
CA LYS A 96 -2.57 -17.04 -17.56
C LYS A 96 -1.11 -16.97 -18.04
N ASP A 97 -0.52 -15.78 -17.99
CA ASP A 97 0.83 -15.46 -18.44
C ASP A 97 1.91 -15.71 -17.38
N GLY A 98 1.55 -15.73 -16.11
CA GLY A 98 2.49 -15.96 -15.03
C GLY A 98 1.94 -15.62 -13.66
N ASP A 99 2.84 -15.62 -12.69
CA ASP A 99 2.55 -15.21 -11.33
C ASP A 99 3.08 -13.79 -11.09
N HIS A 100 2.22 -12.94 -10.54
CA HIS A 100 2.48 -11.52 -10.33
C HIS A 100 2.40 -11.22 -8.83
N ARG A 101 3.43 -10.58 -8.29
CA ARG A 101 3.51 -10.25 -6.87
C ARG A 101 3.96 -8.81 -6.71
N LEU A 102 3.14 -7.98 -6.09
CA LEU A 102 3.50 -6.64 -5.67
C LEU A 102 3.70 -6.64 -4.16
N ARG A 103 4.81 -6.07 -3.71
CA ARG A 103 5.07 -5.80 -2.29
C ARG A 103 5.50 -4.34 -2.18
N ILE A 104 4.68 -3.50 -1.56
CA ILE A 104 4.95 -2.08 -1.42
C ILE A 104 4.63 -1.59 -0.01
N SER A 105 5.47 -0.71 0.51
CA SER A 105 5.35 -0.15 1.84
C SER A 105 5.18 1.36 1.76
N LYS A 106 4.51 1.96 2.73
CA LYS A 106 4.42 3.42 2.83
C LYS A 106 5.79 3.99 3.18
N ALA A 107 6.36 4.79 2.30
CA ALA A 107 7.65 5.46 2.49
C ALA A 107 7.46 6.86 3.11
N ALA A 108 6.40 7.57 2.74
CA ALA A 108 5.99 8.86 3.29
C ALA A 108 4.49 9.08 3.08
N GLU A 109 3.94 10.19 3.56
CA GLU A 109 2.59 10.59 3.18
C GLU A 109 2.49 10.78 1.66
N GLY A 110 1.49 10.15 1.03
CA GLY A 110 1.35 10.20 -0.43
C GLY A 110 2.40 9.38 -1.20
N LEU A 111 3.29 8.62 -0.56
CA LEU A 111 4.38 7.90 -1.24
C LEU A 111 4.56 6.47 -0.74
N TRP A 112 4.52 5.51 -1.66
CA TRP A 112 4.75 4.08 -1.43
C TRP A 112 5.84 3.56 -2.36
N ARG A 113 6.65 2.61 -1.89
CA ARG A 113 7.75 2.02 -2.65
C ARG A 113 7.88 0.53 -2.38
N GLY A 114 8.41 -0.21 -3.34
CA GLY A 114 8.72 -1.62 -3.16
C GLY A 114 9.10 -2.30 -4.46
N THR A 115 8.72 -3.57 -4.63
CA THR A 115 9.06 -4.37 -5.80
C THR A 115 7.83 -5.03 -6.40
N TYR A 116 7.87 -5.21 -7.72
CA TYR A 116 6.92 -6.03 -8.44
C TYR A 116 7.68 -7.17 -9.07
N ARG A 117 7.30 -8.40 -8.74
CA ARG A 117 7.88 -9.62 -9.29
C ARG A 117 6.90 -10.26 -10.25
N PHE A 118 7.38 -10.57 -11.44
CA PHE A 118 6.69 -11.37 -12.44
C PHE A 118 7.50 -12.65 -12.71
N VAL A 119 6.84 -13.80 -12.65
CA VAL A 119 7.38 -15.10 -13.04
C VAL A 119 6.51 -15.67 -14.15
N GLY A 120 7.02 -15.65 -15.38
CA GLY A 120 6.34 -16.18 -16.54
C GLY A 120 6.30 -17.72 -16.54
N LYS A 121 5.38 -18.30 -17.31
CA LYS A 121 5.30 -19.77 -17.48
C LYS A 121 6.44 -20.35 -18.33
N ALA A 122 7.10 -19.53 -19.14
CA ALA A 122 8.28 -19.93 -19.89
C ALA A 122 9.52 -19.96 -18.97
N PRO A 123 10.44 -20.92 -19.15
CA PRO A 123 11.71 -20.91 -18.42
C PRO A 123 12.45 -19.58 -18.62
N ASP A 124 13.17 -19.15 -17.59
CA ASP A 124 13.96 -17.91 -17.55
C ASP A 124 13.18 -16.58 -17.69
N THR A 125 11.84 -16.62 -17.68
CA THR A 125 11.02 -15.40 -17.69
C THR A 125 10.79 -14.91 -16.27
N MET A 126 11.73 -14.13 -15.73
CA MET A 126 11.55 -13.45 -14.45
C MET A 126 11.92 -11.97 -14.57
N LEU A 127 11.05 -11.12 -14.03
CA LEU A 127 11.28 -9.68 -13.92
C LEU A 127 11.00 -9.26 -12.48
N GLU A 128 11.85 -8.39 -11.93
CA GLU A 128 11.67 -7.83 -10.60
C GLU A 128 11.96 -6.32 -10.57
N PRO A 129 11.18 -5.49 -11.27
CA PRO A 129 11.32 -4.04 -11.20
C PRO A 129 11.04 -3.48 -9.80
N ALA A 130 11.72 -2.37 -9.49
CA ALA A 130 11.33 -1.52 -8.39
C ALA A 130 10.08 -0.70 -8.77
N VAL A 131 9.25 -0.40 -7.79
CA VAL A 131 7.98 0.32 -7.95
C VAL A 131 7.94 1.51 -7.02
N GLU A 132 7.49 2.65 -7.52
CA GLU A 132 7.09 3.81 -6.74
C GLU A 132 5.65 4.20 -7.09
N LEU A 133 4.81 4.40 -6.07
CA LEU A 133 3.48 4.98 -6.20
C LEU A 133 3.45 6.31 -5.47
N LYS A 134 3.14 7.37 -6.19
CA LYS A 134 2.98 8.72 -5.64
C LYS A 134 1.56 9.20 -5.85
N LYS A 135 0.86 9.58 -4.78
CA LYS A 135 -0.42 10.25 -4.85
C LYS A 135 -0.20 11.66 -5.37
N ILE A 136 -0.88 12.03 -6.45
CA ILE A 136 -0.72 13.33 -7.12
C ILE A 136 -1.99 14.19 -7.05
N ALA A 137 -3.15 13.60 -6.77
CA ALA A 137 -4.37 14.33 -6.40
C ALA A 137 -5.29 13.46 -5.52
N ASP A 138 -6.15 14.10 -4.74
CA ASP A 138 -7.14 13.41 -3.89
C ASP A 138 -8.33 12.86 -4.68
N THR A 139 -8.58 13.41 -5.85
CA THR A 139 -9.65 12.99 -6.76
C THR A 139 -9.07 12.60 -8.12
N CYS A 140 -9.84 11.82 -8.89
CA CYS A 140 -9.46 11.43 -10.25
C CYS A 140 -9.90 12.43 -11.33
N GLN A 141 -10.30 13.64 -10.92
CA GLN A 141 -10.83 14.69 -11.79
C GLN A 141 -9.76 15.72 -12.13
#